data_AF-A0A964YMY9-F1
#
_entry.id   AF-A0A964YMY9-F1
#
_cell.length_a   1.000
_cell.length_b   1.000
_cell.length_c   1.000
_cell.angle_alpha   90.00
_cell.angle_beta   90.00
_cell.angle_gamma   90.00
#
_symmetry.space_group_name_H-M   'P 1'
#
loop_
_entity.id
_entity.type
_entity.pdbx_description
1 polymer ?
#
loop_
_entity_poly.entity_id
_entity_poly.type
_entity_poly.pdbx_seq_one_letter_code
_entity_poly.pdbx_strand_id
1 'polypeptide(L)'
;MKKSTFKWAPILNSNRSVISLTNSSSLKVYQQSAEVELNFYREHDGESLSRSILIPPFGIYHLEVEQDLELKQFLGDSSGWMTAFSENPNLYGWYFDFSKEGFVGADHLF
;
A
#
# COMPACT_ATOMS: atom_id res chain seq x y z
N MET A 1 6.94 -12.03 20.16
CA MET A 1 6.58 -10.80 19.43
C MET A 1 6.58 -11.08 17.94
N LYS A 2 5.64 -10.51 17.18
CA LYS A 2 5.58 -10.63 15.72
C LYS A 2 6.90 -10.06 15.16
N LYS A 3 7.58 -10.80 14.28
CA LYS A 3 8.92 -10.44 13.78
C LYS A 3 8.91 -9.72 12.45
N SER A 4 7.84 -9.91 11.68
CA SER A 4 7.65 -9.33 10.36
C SER A 4 6.17 -9.20 10.11
N THR A 5 5.80 -8.43 9.10
CA THR A 5 4.41 -8.23 8.73
C THR A 5 4.27 -8.27 7.23
N PHE A 6 3.17 -8.87 6.81
CA PHE A 6 2.72 -8.91 5.44
C PHE A 6 1.37 -8.22 5.42
N LYS A 7 1.13 -7.46 4.35
CA LYS A 7 -0.08 -6.70 4.11
C LYS A 7 -0.46 -6.79 2.65
N TRP A 8 -1.75 -6.78 2.36
CA TRP A 8 -2.22 -6.61 0.97
C TRP A 8 -3.43 -5.67 0.88
N ALA A 9 -3.56 -5.02 -0.27
CA ALA A 9 -4.69 -4.17 -0.62
C ALA A 9 -5.05 -4.32 -2.11
N PRO A 10 -6.35 -4.24 -2.46
CA PRO A 10 -6.77 -4.14 -3.84
C PRO A 10 -6.42 -2.76 -4.43
N ILE A 11 -6.30 -2.71 -5.74
CA ILE A 11 -6.24 -1.49 -6.55
C ILE A 11 -7.30 -1.63 -7.64
N LEU A 12 -8.35 -0.81 -7.56
CA LEU A 12 -9.50 -0.90 -8.46
C LEU A 12 -9.37 0.11 -9.59
N ASN A 13 -9.64 -0.34 -10.83
CA ASN A 13 -9.62 0.51 -12.03
C ASN A 13 -10.89 1.37 -12.20
N SER A 14 -11.93 1.14 -11.41
CA SER A 14 -13.22 1.84 -11.54
C SER A 14 -13.20 3.24 -10.94
N ASN A 15 -12.35 3.48 -9.94
CA ASN A 15 -12.40 4.60 -9.02
C ASN A 15 -10.99 5.06 -8.63
N ARG A 16 -10.87 6.16 -7.86
CA ARG A 16 -9.57 6.61 -7.37
C ARG A 16 -9.16 5.80 -6.15
N SER A 17 -8.28 4.83 -6.36
CA SER A 17 -7.67 4.00 -5.31
C SER A 17 -6.50 4.71 -4.63
N VAL A 18 -6.52 4.74 -3.29
CA VAL A 18 -5.45 5.27 -2.44
C VAL A 18 -5.08 4.23 -1.39
N ILE A 19 -3.79 3.93 -1.27
CA ILE A 19 -3.26 3.06 -0.21
C ILE A 19 -2.38 3.90 0.70
N SER A 20 -2.57 3.75 2.01
CA SER A 20 -1.76 4.41 3.03
C SER A 20 -1.10 3.36 3.91
N LEU A 21 0.23 3.42 4.02
CA LEU A 21 1.03 2.59 4.90
C LEU A 21 1.61 3.46 6.01
N THR A 22 1.55 2.99 7.25
CA THR A 22 2.11 3.70 8.40
C THR A 22 3.03 2.80 9.21
N ASN A 23 4.13 3.37 9.68
CA ASN A 23 5.04 2.72 10.60
C ASN A 23 4.80 3.26 12.02
N SER A 24 3.87 2.65 12.75
CA SER A 24 3.36 3.20 14.01
C SER A 24 3.48 2.23 15.17
N SER A 25 3.96 2.69 16.33
CA SER A 25 4.07 1.87 17.55
C SER A 25 3.33 2.51 18.72
N SER A 26 2.91 1.71 19.71
CA SER A 26 2.39 2.23 20.98
C SER A 26 3.49 2.74 21.92
N LEU A 27 4.77 2.51 21.59
CA LEU A 27 5.90 2.99 22.36
C LEU A 27 6.03 4.52 22.25
N LYS A 28 6.20 5.20 23.39
CA LYS A 28 6.40 6.67 23.43
C LYS A 28 7.67 7.11 22.68
N VAL A 29 8.71 6.28 22.71
CA VAL A 29 9.96 6.49 21.97
C VAL A 29 10.14 5.31 21.04
N TYR A 30 9.93 5.56 19.75
CA TYR A 30 10.07 4.58 18.69
C TYR A 30 10.98 5.17 17.61
N GLN A 31 12.03 4.43 17.26
CA GLN A 31 13.11 4.92 16.39
C GLN A 31 13.40 4.00 15.20
N GLN A 32 12.69 2.88 15.09
CA GLN A 32 12.91 1.92 14.00
C GLN A 32 12.14 2.33 12.76
N SER A 33 12.84 2.61 11.65
CA SER A 33 12.23 2.76 10.33
C SER A 33 11.72 1.41 9.82
N ALA A 34 10.71 1.43 8.95
CA ALA A 34 10.24 0.26 8.25
C ALA A 34 10.77 0.30 6.81
N GLU A 35 11.68 -0.59 6.47
CA GLU A 35 11.96 -0.95 5.09
C GLU A 35 10.81 -1.84 4.60
N VAL A 36 10.14 -1.43 3.53
CA VAL A 36 8.97 -2.12 3.01
C VAL A 36 9.19 -2.48 1.55
N GLU A 37 9.09 -3.76 1.25
CA GLU A 37 9.03 -4.29 -0.10
C GLU A 37 7.58 -4.25 -0.58
N LEU A 38 7.32 -3.47 -1.62
CA LEU A 38 6.04 -3.41 -2.31
C LEU A 38 6.10 -4.24 -3.57
N ASN A 39 5.10 -5.09 -3.79
CA ASN A 39 4.91 -5.78 -5.06
C ASN A 39 3.50 -5.50 -5.58
N PHE A 40 3.42 -5.17 -6.86
CA PHE A 40 2.18 -4.88 -7.57
C PHE A 40 1.93 -5.96 -8.60
N TYR A 41 0.67 -6.36 -8.71
CA TYR A 41 0.18 -7.36 -9.64
C TYR A 41 -1.06 -6.84 -10.33
N ARG A 42 -1.35 -7.34 -11.54
CA ARG A 42 -2.51 -6.95 -12.36
C ARG A 42 -3.27 -8.19 -12.80
N GLU A 43 -4.59 -8.07 -12.95
CA GLU A 43 -5.46 -9.23 -13.17
C GLU A 43 -5.29 -9.91 -14.53
N HIS A 44 -4.84 -9.18 -15.56
CA HIS A 44 -4.86 -9.67 -16.94
C HIS A 44 -3.68 -10.59 -17.30
N ASP A 45 -2.62 -10.62 -16.49
CA ASP A 45 -1.46 -11.48 -16.71
C ASP A 45 -0.69 -11.80 -15.41
N GLY A 46 0.50 -12.39 -15.55
CA GLY A 46 1.38 -12.75 -14.43
C GLY A 46 2.54 -11.79 -14.22
N GLU A 47 2.52 -10.59 -14.82
CA GLU A 47 3.59 -9.62 -14.62
C GLU A 47 3.49 -8.97 -13.25
N SER A 48 4.64 -8.49 -12.76
CA SER A 48 4.73 -7.80 -11.47
C SER A 48 5.69 -6.63 -11.54
N LEU A 49 5.43 -5.62 -10.71
CA LEU A 49 6.29 -4.47 -10.49
C LEU A 49 6.69 -4.45 -9.01
N SER A 50 7.98 -4.33 -8.71
CA SER A 50 8.49 -4.33 -7.34
C SER A 50 9.16 -3.01 -6.99
N ARG A 51 8.97 -2.53 -5.76
CA ARG A 51 9.58 -1.31 -5.23
C ARG A 51 10.01 -1.50 -3.78
N SER A 52 11.01 -0.75 -3.36
CA SER A 52 11.40 -0.65 -1.94
C SER A 52 11.20 0.79 -1.47
N ILE A 53 10.56 0.94 -0.31
CA ILE A 53 10.36 2.24 0.35
C ILE A 53 10.85 2.17 1.79
N LEU A 54 11.20 3.34 2.33
CA LEU A 54 11.55 3.50 3.74
C LEU A 54 10.53 4.41 4.41
N ILE A 55 9.82 3.89 5.40
CA ILE A 55 8.87 4.66 6.21
C ILE A 55 9.52 4.97 7.57
N PRO A 56 9.80 6.25 7.90
CA PRO A 56 10.41 6.60 9.17
C PRO A 56 9.48 6.23 10.35
N PRO A 57 10.00 6.21 11.59
CA PRO A 57 9.18 6.01 12.78
C PRO A 57 8.03 7.02 12.83
N PHE A 58 6.81 6.54 13.06
CA PHE A 58 5.56 7.32 13.01
C PHE A 58 5.28 8.01 11.66
N GLY A 59 5.97 7.58 10.60
CA GLY A 59 5.79 8.06 9.24
C GLY A 59 4.64 7.39 8.51
N ILE A 60 4.18 8.06 7.46
CA ILE A 60 3.14 7.57 6.56
C ILE A 60 3.64 7.65 5.12
N TYR A 61 3.37 6.62 4.34
CA TYR A 61 3.55 6.58 2.90
C TYR A 61 2.17 6.48 2.24
N HIS A 62 1.90 7.36 1.27
CA HIS A 62 0.69 7.34 0.46
C HIS A 62 1.04 6.91 -0.96
N LEU A 63 0.26 5.96 -1.47
CA LEU A 63 0.29 5.54 -2.85
C LEU A 63 -1.03 5.92 -3.50
N GLU A 64 -0.97 6.79 -4.50
CA GLU A 64 -2.10 7.12 -5.36
C GLU A 64 -1.74 6.76 -6.80
N VAL A 65 -2.46 5.79 -7.38
CA VAL A 65 -2.18 5.29 -8.74
C VAL A 65 -2.21 6.43 -9.76
N GLU A 66 -3.16 7.35 -9.63
CA GLU A 66 -3.31 8.48 -10.54
C GLU A 66 -2.12 9.45 -10.54
N GLN A 67 -1.36 9.50 -9.45
CA GLN A 67 -0.18 10.37 -9.30
C GLN A 67 1.13 9.63 -9.62
N ASP A 68 1.07 8.32 -9.84
CA ASP A 68 2.22 7.45 -10.04
C ASP A 68 2.27 6.96 -11.48
N LEU A 69 3.04 7.64 -12.34
CA LEU A 69 3.06 7.36 -13.77
C LEU A 69 3.51 5.93 -14.12
N GLU A 70 4.48 5.38 -13.39
CA GLU A 70 4.97 4.02 -13.63
C GLU A 70 3.91 3.00 -13.22
N LEU A 71 3.30 3.15 -12.05
CA LEU A 71 2.28 2.23 -11.58
C LEU A 71 1.02 2.31 -12.47
N LYS A 72 0.63 3.52 -12.88
CA LYS A 72 -0.48 3.74 -13.81
C LYS A 72 -0.23 3.09 -15.17
N GLN A 73 0.99 3.22 -15.71
CA GLN A 73 1.37 2.53 -16.95
C GLN A 73 1.40 1.01 -16.78
N PHE A 74 1.89 0.52 -15.65
CA PHE A 74 1.94 -0.90 -15.34
C PHE A 74 0.54 -1.52 -15.23
N LEU A 75 -0.40 -0.86 -14.54
CA LEU A 75 -1.78 -1.36 -14.39
C LEU A 75 -2.62 -1.18 -15.65
N GLY A 76 -2.37 -0.11 -16.41
CA GLY A 76 -3.20 0.28 -17.55
C GLY A 76 -4.66 0.47 -17.13
N ASP A 77 -5.58 -0.18 -17.85
CA ASP A 77 -7.01 -0.19 -17.53
C ASP A 77 -7.42 -1.39 -16.66
N SER A 78 -6.48 -2.13 -16.05
CA SER A 78 -6.79 -3.32 -15.25
C SER A 78 -6.78 -3.03 -13.75
N SER A 79 -7.66 -3.72 -13.02
CA SER A 79 -7.53 -3.85 -11.57
C SER A 79 -6.32 -4.72 -11.21
N GLY A 80 -5.91 -4.62 -9.96
CA GLY A 80 -4.75 -5.31 -9.44
C GLY A 80 -4.73 -5.32 -7.93
N TRP A 81 -3.58 -5.65 -7.36
CA TRP A 81 -3.36 -5.58 -5.93
C TRP A 81 -1.91 -5.27 -5.62
N MET A 82 -1.71 -4.71 -4.43
CA MET A 82 -0.39 -4.48 -3.85
C MET A 82 -0.22 -5.43 -2.67
N THR A 83 0.97 -6.01 -2.54
CA THR A 83 1.45 -6.59 -1.30
C THR A 83 2.57 -5.72 -0.71
N ALA A 84 2.65 -5.69 0.61
CA ALA A 84 3.67 -4.96 1.36
C ALA A 84 4.26 -5.90 2.42
N PHE A 85 5.56 -6.12 2.36
CA PHE A 85 6.30 -6.93 3.33
C PHE A 85 7.31 -6.07 4.07
N SER A 86 7.43 -6.26 5.38
CA SER A 86 8.48 -5.64 6.18
C SER A 86 8.91 -6.54 7.33
N GLU A 87 10.20 -6.54 7.65
CA GLU A 87 10.71 -7.09 8.90
C GLU A 87 10.40 -6.19 10.12
N ASN A 88 9.75 -5.05 9.90
CA ASN A 88 9.22 -4.23 10.97
C ASN A 88 7.75 -4.64 11.26
N PRO A 89 7.43 -5.16 12.46
CA PRO A 89 6.07 -5.62 12.76
C PRO A 89 5.05 -4.49 12.96
N ASN A 90 5.51 -3.23 12.97
CA ASN A 90 4.70 -2.04 13.23
C ASN A 90 4.18 -1.38 11.94
N LEU A 91 4.21 -2.10 10.81
CA LEU A 91 3.57 -1.65 9.57
C LEU A 91 2.07 -1.96 9.60
N TYR A 92 1.28 -0.91 9.47
CA TYR A 92 -0.17 -0.95 9.31
C TYR A 92 -0.54 -0.23 8.03
N GLY A 93 -1.79 -0.37 7.59
CA GLY A 93 -2.26 0.45 6.49
C GLY A 93 -3.75 0.36 6.26
N TRP A 94 -4.20 1.25 5.39
CA TRP A 94 -5.58 1.38 4.94
C TRP A 94 -5.65 1.56 3.44
N TYR A 95 -6.72 1.04 2.85
CA TYR A 95 -7.09 1.27 1.46
C TYR A 95 -8.36 2.11 1.43
N PHE A 96 -8.42 3.01 0.46
CA PHE A 96 -9.56 3.86 0.19
C PHE A 96 -9.89 3.82 -1.29
N ASP A 97 -11.18 3.72 -1.61
CA ASP A 97 -11.71 3.81 -2.95
C ASP A 97 -12.67 4.99 -3.05
N PHE A 98 -12.25 6.05 -3.75
CA PHE A 98 -13.06 7.25 -3.93
C PHE A 98 -13.83 7.16 -5.24
N SER A 99 -15.15 6.99 -5.13
CA SER A 99 -16.04 6.99 -6.29
C SER A 99 -16.27 8.39 -6.83
N LYS A 100 -16.65 8.48 -8.11
CA LYS A 100 -17.05 9.74 -8.74
C LYS A 100 -18.41 10.23 -8.23
N GLU A 101 -19.21 9.32 -7.70
CA GLU A 101 -20.55 9.56 -7.16
C GLU A 101 -20.52 10.04 -5.69
N GLY A 102 -19.34 10.11 -5.07
CA GLY A 102 -19.13 10.73 -3.76
C GLY A 102 -19.17 9.78 -2.55
N PHE A 103 -19.35 8.48 -2.76
CA PHE A 103 -19.13 7.48 -1.70
C PHE A 103 -17.66 7.06 -1.63
N VAL A 104 -17.23 6.63 -0.44
CA VAL A 104 -15.87 6.14 -0.19
C VAL A 104 -15.93 4.75 0.42
N GLY A 105 -15.35 3.78 -0.27
CA GLY A 105 -15.05 2.47 0.31
C GLY A 105 -13.74 2.54 1.08
N ALA A 106 -13.65 1.92 2.24
CA ALA A 106 -12.40 1.88 3.00
C ALA A 106 -12.27 0.60 3.81
N ASP A 107 -11.05 0.08 3.91
CA ASP A 107 -10.73 -1.04 4.80
C ASP A 107 -9.29 -0.96 5.30
N HIS A 108 -9.00 -1.69 6.37
CA HIS A 108 -7.63 -1.96 6.79
C HIS A 108 -6.97 -2.96 5.85
N LEU A 109 -5.65 -2.85 5.70
CA LEU A 109 -4.87 -3.85 4.96
C LEU A 109 -4.80 -5.13 5.78
N PHE A 110 -5.11 -6.24 5.12
CA PHE A 110 -5.09 -7.59 5.69
C PHE A 110 -3.66 -8.10 5.81
#